data_AF-A0A3B7L6K1-F1
#
_entry.id   AF-A0A3B7L6K1-F1
#
_cell.length_a   1.000
_cell.length_b   1.000
_cell.length_c   1.000
_cell.angle_alpha   90.00
_cell.angle_beta   90.00
_cell.angle_gamma   90.00
#
_symmetry.space_group_name_H-M   'P 1'
#
loop_
_entity.id
_entity.type
_entity.pdbx_description
1 polymer ?
#
loop_
_entity_poly.entity_id
_entity_poly.type
_entity_poly.pdbx_seq_one_letter_code
_entity_poly.pdbx_strand_id
1 'polypeptide(L)'
;MARLTLGERWWRRLAMAPGTPLPQRRLFLLPTRFGLGWAVLVLLLLLFGINYQNTLAYVLAFWLFGLGVVALLRAWRNLLGVTPTLRLPQEVFAGGEARLGVVLAGGRPRTALELHGGGVSARLDLPEGQGEAVLALPAPRRGEQPLPRLRLETRWPLGLVRALAWLQSDERLLVYPRPLEEDEPEHRHAGAGLEATDFAGLRRAEPGDSPARLAWKQWSRTGVLAAKAFSLPPRQQLWLDYDACRGDPERRLSLLCARVLAHHRAGDRYGLRLPGVTLPQGEGPHQRRVALEALARFSPSGDRGAES
;
A
#
# COMPACT_ATOMS: atom_id res chain seq x y z
N MET A 1 -4.13 -21.95 -12.90
CA MET A 1 -3.58 -20.96 -13.87
C MET A 1 -4.71 -20.33 -14.67
N ALA A 2 -5.16 -19.12 -14.34
CA ALA A 2 -6.35 -18.52 -14.96
C ALA A 2 -6.13 -18.20 -16.46
N ARG A 3 -7.02 -18.71 -17.32
CA ARG A 3 -7.05 -18.44 -18.77
C ARG A 3 -7.31 -16.95 -19.00
N LEU A 4 -6.24 -16.18 -19.17
CA LEU A 4 -6.32 -14.77 -19.58
C LEU A 4 -7.07 -14.67 -20.91
N THR A 5 -8.12 -13.85 -20.95
CA THR A 5 -8.92 -13.63 -22.16
C THR A 5 -8.06 -13.02 -23.27
N LEU A 6 -8.41 -13.25 -24.54
CA LEU A 6 -7.66 -12.74 -25.70
C LEU A 6 -7.43 -11.21 -25.65
N GLY A 7 -8.38 -10.46 -25.07
CA GLY A 7 -8.23 -9.03 -24.80
C GLY A 7 -7.08 -8.74 -23.83
N GLU A 8 -6.99 -9.46 -22.70
CA GLU A 8 -5.94 -9.26 -21.70
C GLU A 8 -4.52 -9.51 -22.22
N ARG A 9 -4.37 -10.45 -23.17
CA ARG A 9 -3.08 -10.71 -23.83
C ARG A 9 -2.66 -9.56 -24.76
N TRP A 10 -3.61 -8.97 -25.49
CA TRP A 10 -3.37 -7.79 -26.32
C TRP A 10 -3.00 -6.57 -25.47
N TRP A 11 -3.66 -6.39 -24.32
CA TRP A 11 -3.40 -5.28 -23.40
C TRP A 11 -2.08 -5.37 -22.66
N ARG A 12 -1.62 -6.57 -22.25
CA ARG A 12 -0.29 -6.73 -21.64
C ARG A 12 0.85 -6.30 -22.56
N ARG A 13 0.68 -6.41 -23.88
CA ARG A 13 1.66 -5.89 -24.85
C ARG A 13 1.68 -4.37 -24.92
N LEU A 14 0.56 -3.72 -24.62
CA LEU A 14 0.37 -2.27 -24.69
C LEU A 14 0.72 -1.57 -23.38
N ALA A 15 0.48 -2.22 -22.25
CA ALA A 15 0.80 -1.70 -20.93
C ALA A 15 2.32 -1.70 -20.67
N MET A 16 2.79 -0.66 -20.01
CA MET A 16 4.21 -0.49 -19.73
C MET A 16 4.52 -0.55 -18.24
N ALA A 17 5.75 -0.95 -17.95
CA ALA A 17 6.29 -0.95 -16.61
C ALA A 17 6.43 0.49 -16.08
N PRO A 18 6.05 0.74 -14.82
CA PRO A 18 6.41 1.97 -14.12
C PRO A 18 7.93 2.21 -14.13
N GLY A 19 8.35 3.46 -13.99
CA GLY A 19 9.75 3.89 -13.97
C GLY A 19 10.34 4.20 -15.34
N THR A 20 9.60 3.98 -16.43
CA THR A 20 10.04 4.33 -17.79
C THR A 20 9.24 5.49 -18.37
N PRO A 21 9.86 6.39 -19.16
CA PRO A 21 9.15 7.49 -19.79
C PRO A 21 8.15 6.95 -20.83
N LEU A 22 6.92 7.48 -20.83
CA LEU A 22 5.85 7.12 -21.76
C LEU A 22 6.31 7.34 -23.21
N PRO A 23 6.52 6.27 -24.01
CA PRO A 23 6.95 6.39 -25.40
C PRO A 23 5.77 6.68 -26.31
N GLN A 24 6.03 7.33 -27.45
CA GLN A 24 5.00 7.67 -28.45
C GLN A 24 4.12 6.49 -28.86
N ARG A 25 4.71 5.30 -29.05
CA ARG A 25 4.01 4.09 -29.53
C ARG A 25 2.98 3.52 -28.56
N ARG A 26 2.99 3.94 -27.29
CA ARG A 26 2.10 3.43 -26.24
C ARG A 26 1.03 4.45 -25.82
N LEU A 27 0.95 5.57 -26.53
CA LEU A 27 -0.07 6.59 -26.33
C LEU A 27 -1.23 6.36 -27.29
N PHE A 28 -2.43 6.26 -26.73
CA PHE A 28 -3.66 6.11 -27.51
C PHE A 28 -4.44 7.42 -27.48
N LEU A 29 -4.92 7.84 -28.64
CA LEU A 29 -5.79 9.00 -28.79
C LEU A 29 -7.17 8.48 -29.21
N LEU A 30 -8.17 8.67 -28.35
CA LEU A 30 -9.54 8.27 -28.63
C LEU A 30 -10.42 9.53 -28.74
N PRO A 31 -11.25 9.65 -29.78
CA PRO A 31 -12.20 10.76 -29.88
C PRO A 31 -13.20 10.68 -28.72
N THR A 32 -13.51 11.82 -28.11
CA THR A 32 -14.61 11.90 -27.14
C THR A 32 -15.93 12.10 -27.87
N ARG A 33 -17.06 11.92 -27.17
CA ARG A 33 -18.38 12.25 -27.74
C ARG A 33 -18.46 13.70 -28.19
N PHE A 34 -17.87 14.60 -27.41
CA PHE A 34 -17.75 16.02 -27.75
C PHE A 34 -16.87 16.23 -29.00
N GLY A 35 -15.73 15.54 -29.09
CA GLY A 35 -14.86 15.60 -30.28
C GLY A 35 -15.51 15.07 -31.55
N LEU A 36 -16.35 14.02 -31.45
CA LEU A 36 -17.14 13.54 -32.57
C LEU A 36 -18.16 14.59 -33.02
N GLY A 37 -18.89 15.20 -32.08
CA GLY A 37 -19.81 16.30 -32.39
C GLY A 37 -19.10 17.50 -33.04
N TRP A 38 -17.91 17.85 -32.55
CA TRP A 38 -17.06 18.89 -33.15
C TRP A 38 -16.66 18.55 -34.59
N ALA A 39 -16.23 17.30 -34.85
CA ALA A 39 -15.87 16.86 -36.19
C ALA A 39 -17.06 16.90 -37.16
N VAL A 40 -18.25 16.49 -36.69
CA VAL A 40 -19.49 16.60 -37.47
C VAL A 40 -19.82 18.06 -37.77
N LEU A 41 -19.70 18.97 -36.78
CA LEU A 41 -19.93 20.40 -36.99
C LEU A 41 -19.00 20.97 -38.06
N VAL A 42 -17.69 20.67 -37.99
CA VAL A 42 -16.71 21.11 -38.99
C VAL A 42 -17.09 20.59 -40.38
N LEU A 43 -17.51 19.32 -40.48
CA LEU A 43 -17.95 18.72 -41.74
C LEU A 43 -19.21 19.40 -42.31
N LEU A 44 -20.19 19.71 -41.45
CA LEU A 44 -21.42 20.41 -41.84
C LEU A 44 -21.12 21.83 -42.33
N LEU A 45 -20.24 22.56 -41.66
CA LEU A 45 -19.80 23.89 -42.10
C LEU A 45 -19.09 23.84 -43.44
N LEU A 46 -18.25 22.82 -43.66
CA LEU A 46 -17.59 22.62 -44.95
C LEU A 46 -18.61 22.33 -46.06
N LEU A 47 -19.56 21.43 -45.81
CA LEU A 47 -20.62 21.10 -46.76
C LEU A 47 -21.51 22.32 -47.06
N PHE A 48 -21.84 23.12 -46.05
CA PHE A 48 -22.57 24.36 -46.21
C PHE A 48 -21.80 25.37 -47.06
N GLY A 49 -20.49 25.54 -46.81
CA GLY A 49 -19.61 26.36 -47.62
C GLY A 49 -19.57 25.92 -49.09
N ILE A 50 -19.54 24.60 -49.35
CA ILE A 50 -19.58 24.02 -50.70
C ILE A 50 -20.93 24.27 -51.37
N ASN A 51 -22.03 23.99 -50.66
CA ASN A 51 -23.37 24.08 -51.22
C ASN A 51 -23.76 25.52 -51.57
N TYR A 52 -23.45 26.46 -50.68
CA TYR A 52 -23.87 27.87 -50.81
C TYR A 52 -22.75 28.81 -51.27
N GLN A 53 -21.57 28.28 -51.65
CA GLN A 53 -20.38 29.08 -52.01
C GLN A 53 -20.04 30.14 -50.95
N ASN A 54 -20.27 29.83 -49.67
CA ASN A 54 -20.11 30.77 -48.57
C ASN A 54 -18.67 30.79 -48.04
N THR A 55 -17.91 31.83 -48.39
CA THR A 55 -16.51 31.99 -47.97
C THR A 55 -16.32 32.04 -46.45
N LEU A 56 -17.26 32.64 -45.71
CA LEU A 56 -17.17 32.73 -44.24
C LEU A 56 -17.30 31.34 -43.58
N ALA A 57 -18.15 30.47 -44.14
CA ALA A 57 -18.30 29.10 -43.67
C ALA A 57 -16.99 28.30 -43.81
N TYR A 58 -16.27 28.49 -44.93
CA TYR A 58 -14.93 27.89 -45.10
C TYR A 58 -13.92 28.40 -44.08
N VAL A 59 -13.85 29.71 -43.88
CA VAL A 59 -12.94 30.32 -42.89
C VAL A 59 -13.19 29.73 -41.51
N LEU A 60 -14.45 29.66 -41.09
CA LEU A 60 -14.82 29.09 -39.80
C LEU A 60 -14.49 27.59 -39.71
N ALA A 61 -14.82 26.80 -40.74
CA ALA A 61 -14.54 25.36 -40.77
C ALA A 61 -13.03 25.08 -40.64
N PHE A 62 -12.19 25.77 -41.41
CA PHE A 62 -10.74 25.59 -41.35
C PHE A 62 -10.14 26.09 -40.04
N TRP A 63 -10.68 27.17 -39.47
CA TRP A 63 -10.23 27.66 -38.16
C TRP A 63 -10.54 26.66 -37.04
N LEU A 64 -11.76 26.12 -36.99
CA LEU A 64 -12.16 25.09 -36.03
C LEU A 64 -11.40 23.77 -36.24
N PHE A 65 -11.11 23.40 -37.49
CA PHE A 65 -10.26 22.26 -37.81
C PHE A 65 -8.84 22.46 -37.27
N GLY A 66 -8.23 23.62 -37.52
CA GLY A 66 -6.91 23.97 -36.99
C GLY A 66 -6.86 23.92 -35.47
N LEU A 67 -7.89 24.44 -34.79
CA LEU A 67 -8.01 24.35 -33.33
C LEU A 67 -8.09 22.90 -32.85
N GLY A 68 -8.82 22.05 -33.58
CA GLY A 68 -8.88 20.61 -33.32
C GLY A 68 -7.52 19.92 -33.43
N VAL A 69 -6.75 20.22 -34.48
CA VAL A 69 -5.39 19.70 -34.66
C VAL A 69 -4.47 20.15 -33.51
N VAL A 70 -4.52 21.42 -33.12
CA VAL A 70 -3.73 21.93 -31.99
C VAL A 70 -4.12 21.23 -30.68
N ALA A 71 -5.40 21.03 -30.42
CA ALA A 71 -5.88 20.33 -29.24
C ALA A 71 -5.43 18.87 -29.21
N LEU A 72 -5.47 18.17 -30.34
CA LEU A 72 -4.97 16.80 -30.50
C LEU A 72 -3.47 16.71 -30.16
N LEU A 73 -2.66 17.59 -30.74
CA LEU A 73 -1.22 17.65 -30.50
C LEU A 73 -0.90 17.99 -29.04
N ARG A 74 -1.67 18.91 -28.44
CA ARG A 74 -1.53 19.29 -27.03
C ARG A 74 -1.88 18.14 -26.09
N ALA A 75 -2.97 17.42 -26.33
CA ALA A 75 -3.34 16.23 -25.55
C ALA A 75 -2.25 15.15 -25.62
N TRP A 76 -1.75 14.86 -26.83
CA TRP A 76 -0.69 13.88 -27.04
C TRP A 76 0.62 14.28 -26.34
N ARG A 77 1.07 15.53 -26.52
CA ARG A 77 2.27 16.06 -25.85
C ARG A 77 2.13 16.13 -24.33
N ASN A 78 0.90 16.20 -23.79
CA ASN A 78 0.66 16.26 -22.36
C ASN A 78 0.94 14.93 -21.64
N LEU A 79 0.88 13.79 -22.35
CA LEU A 79 1.32 12.49 -21.80
C LEU A 79 2.72 12.07 -22.26
N LEU A 80 3.18 12.54 -23.42
CA LEU A 80 4.47 12.13 -23.96
C LEU A 80 5.63 12.39 -22.99
N GLY A 81 6.43 11.36 -22.70
CA GLY A 81 7.61 11.44 -21.86
C GLY A 81 7.34 11.53 -20.34
N VAL A 82 6.09 11.41 -19.89
CA VAL A 82 5.80 11.30 -18.44
C VAL A 82 6.35 9.98 -17.93
N THR A 83 7.01 9.98 -16.78
CA THR A 83 7.58 8.80 -16.12
C THR A 83 6.80 8.54 -14.85
N PRO A 84 5.95 7.49 -14.83
CA PRO A 84 5.17 7.15 -13.64
C PRO A 84 5.97 6.21 -12.73
N THR A 85 6.15 6.56 -11.47
CA THR A 85 6.76 5.70 -10.45
C THR A 85 5.73 5.37 -9.37
N LEU A 86 5.72 4.11 -8.95
CA LEU A 86 4.80 3.64 -7.91
C LEU A 86 5.49 3.67 -6.55
N ARG A 87 4.73 4.04 -5.53
CA ARG A 87 5.09 3.94 -4.12
C ARG A 87 4.06 3.06 -3.44
N LEU A 88 4.47 1.82 -3.17
CA LEU A 88 3.66 0.86 -2.43
C LEU A 88 3.40 1.38 -1.01
N PRO A 89 2.19 1.16 -0.46
CA PRO A 89 1.93 1.45 0.94
C PRO A 89 2.79 0.53 1.84
N GLN A 90 3.23 1.05 2.98
CA GLN A 90 4.06 0.29 3.92
C GLN A 90 3.27 -0.84 4.60
N GLU A 91 2.00 -0.58 4.95
CA GLU A 91 1.17 -1.53 5.69
C GLU A 91 -0.29 -1.40 5.28
N VAL A 92 -0.92 -2.53 4.99
CA VAL A 92 -2.34 -2.62 4.64
C VAL A 92 -2.93 -3.82 5.35
N PHE A 93 -4.06 -3.63 6.02
CA PHE A 93 -4.80 -4.69 6.68
C PHE A 93 -6.07 -5.04 5.88
N ALA A 94 -6.46 -6.32 5.93
CA ALA A 94 -7.66 -6.79 5.24
C ALA A 94 -8.91 -6.03 5.72
N GLY A 95 -9.78 -5.68 4.78
CA GLY A 95 -10.95 -4.84 5.01
C GLY A 95 -10.66 -3.33 5.05
N GLY A 96 -9.40 -2.91 4.90
CA GLY A 96 -9.00 -1.51 4.80
C GLY A 96 -8.76 -1.04 3.36
N GLU A 97 -8.13 0.13 3.25
CA GLU A 97 -7.73 0.75 1.98
C GLU A 97 -6.20 0.82 1.86
N ALA A 98 -5.69 0.32 0.74
CA ALA A 98 -4.30 0.44 0.34
C ALA A 98 -4.06 1.77 -0.36
N ARG A 99 -3.28 2.66 0.25
CA ARG A 99 -2.90 3.95 -0.33
C ARG A 99 -1.72 3.78 -1.29
N LEU A 100 -2.00 3.56 -2.57
CA LEU A 100 -0.97 3.48 -3.60
C LEU A 100 -0.56 4.89 -4.03
N GLY A 101 0.66 5.29 -3.69
CA GLY A 101 1.24 6.54 -4.19
C GLY A 101 1.71 6.38 -5.63
N VAL A 102 1.41 7.35 -6.48
CA VAL A 102 1.87 7.41 -7.86
C VAL A 102 2.49 8.78 -8.09
N VAL A 103 3.80 8.78 -8.33
CA VAL A 103 4.57 9.98 -8.63
C VAL A 103 4.75 10.04 -10.15
N LEU A 104 4.45 11.19 -10.74
CA LEU A 104 4.63 11.44 -12.17
C LEU A 104 5.72 12.48 -12.36
N ALA A 105 6.71 12.18 -13.19
CA ALA A 105 7.76 13.12 -13.58
C ALA A 105 7.75 13.34 -15.10
N GLY A 106 7.60 14.58 -15.57
CA GLY A 106 7.46 14.92 -17.00
C GLY A 106 8.44 15.96 -17.51
N GLY A 107 9.35 16.47 -16.66
CA GLY A 107 10.40 17.45 -16.98
C GLY A 107 9.91 18.82 -17.45
N ARG A 108 8.59 19.01 -17.57
CA ARG A 108 7.89 20.22 -18.02
C ARG A 108 6.52 20.27 -17.35
N PRO A 109 5.92 21.46 -17.20
CA PRO A 109 4.59 21.58 -16.63
C PRO A 109 3.55 20.77 -17.41
N ARG A 110 2.72 19.99 -16.70
CA ARG A 110 1.57 19.25 -17.25
C ARG A 110 0.34 19.53 -16.40
N THR A 111 -0.84 19.49 -17.00
CA THR A 111 -2.09 19.71 -16.27
C THR A 111 -3.21 18.77 -16.71
N ALA A 112 -4.23 18.64 -15.87
CA ALA A 112 -5.42 17.82 -16.09
C ALA A 112 -5.06 16.39 -16.48
N LEU A 113 -4.15 15.80 -15.69
CA LEU A 113 -3.89 14.37 -15.72
C LEU A 113 -4.86 13.68 -14.78
N GLU A 114 -5.42 12.57 -15.22
CA GLU A 114 -6.27 11.72 -14.42
C GLU A 114 -5.66 10.32 -14.35
N LEU A 115 -5.46 9.84 -13.15
CA LEU A 115 -5.01 8.50 -12.86
C LEU A 115 -6.22 7.66 -12.44
N HIS A 116 -6.38 6.49 -13.04
CA HIS A 116 -7.48 5.55 -12.77
C HIS A 116 -6.90 4.19 -12.41
N GLY A 117 -7.46 3.51 -11.41
CA GLY A 117 -7.04 2.15 -11.03
C GLY A 117 -7.95 1.55 -9.96
N GLY A 118 -8.24 0.25 -10.06
CA GLY A 118 -9.00 -0.46 -9.02
C GLY A 118 -10.40 0.10 -8.71
N GLY A 119 -11.03 0.77 -9.68
CA GLY A 119 -12.34 1.41 -9.50
C GLY A 119 -12.30 2.82 -8.92
N VAL A 120 -11.11 3.33 -8.56
CA VAL A 120 -10.91 4.70 -8.07
C VAL A 120 -10.13 5.55 -9.06
N SER A 121 -10.23 6.87 -8.92
CA SER A 121 -9.51 7.83 -9.75
C SER A 121 -9.00 9.01 -8.95
N ALA A 122 -7.85 9.54 -9.33
CA ALA A 122 -7.26 10.75 -8.78
C ALA A 122 -6.88 11.72 -9.89
N ARG A 123 -7.03 13.02 -9.65
CA ARG A 123 -6.56 14.08 -10.55
C ARG A 123 -5.26 14.64 -10.04
N LEU A 124 -4.35 14.97 -10.95
CA LEU A 124 -3.12 15.66 -10.61
C LEU A 124 -2.61 16.56 -11.73
N ASP A 125 -1.87 17.56 -11.30
CA ASP A 125 -1.09 18.47 -12.13
C ASP A 125 0.39 18.32 -11.78
N LEU A 126 1.25 18.65 -12.74
CA LEU A 126 2.70 18.68 -12.57
C LEU A 126 3.15 20.12 -12.81
N PRO A 127 2.98 21.07 -11.87
CA PRO A 127 3.31 22.47 -12.11
C PRO A 127 4.81 22.68 -12.39
N GLU A 128 5.68 21.92 -11.72
CA GLU A 128 7.13 21.98 -11.88
C GLU A 128 7.67 20.78 -12.67
N GLY A 129 6.80 20.08 -13.41
CA GLY A 129 7.15 18.85 -14.10
C GLY A 129 7.25 17.62 -13.19
N GLN A 130 6.79 17.72 -11.95
CA GLN A 130 6.58 16.60 -11.04
C GLN A 130 5.27 16.77 -10.27
N GLY A 131 4.64 15.67 -9.87
CA GLY A 131 3.40 15.65 -9.10
C GLY A 131 3.14 14.26 -8.52
N GLU A 132 2.36 14.20 -7.44
CA GLU A 132 2.01 12.95 -6.76
C GLU A 132 0.49 12.86 -6.58
N ALA A 133 -0.03 11.65 -6.77
CA ALA A 133 -1.42 11.30 -6.49
C ALA A 133 -1.47 10.01 -5.67
N VAL A 134 -2.51 9.88 -4.86
CA VAL A 134 -2.75 8.66 -4.08
C VAL A 134 -4.05 8.02 -4.55
N LEU A 135 -3.99 6.75 -4.90
CA LEU A 135 -5.17 5.92 -5.12
C LEU A 135 -5.47 5.12 -3.87
N ALA A 136 -6.67 5.30 -3.31
CA ALA A 136 -7.18 4.48 -2.21
C ALA A 136 -7.80 3.20 -2.80
N LEU A 137 -7.03 2.12 -2.84
CA LEU A 137 -7.46 0.85 -3.40
C LEU A 137 -8.12 -0.02 -2.31
N PRO A 138 -9.30 -0.61 -2.54
CA PRO A 138 -9.90 -1.51 -1.56
C PRO A 138 -9.06 -2.79 -1.41
N ALA A 139 -8.79 -3.21 -0.16
CA ALA A 139 -8.02 -4.40 0.16
C ALA A 139 -8.87 -5.41 0.98
N PRO A 140 -9.83 -6.10 0.34
CA PRO A 140 -10.86 -6.86 1.06
C PRO A 140 -10.36 -8.16 1.72
N ARG A 141 -9.29 -8.75 1.20
CA ARG A 141 -8.77 -10.06 1.66
C ARG A 141 -7.30 -9.94 2.08
N ARG A 142 -6.84 -10.84 2.94
CA ARG A 142 -5.40 -10.97 3.25
C ARG A 142 -4.65 -11.62 2.08
N GLY A 143 -3.34 -11.41 2.05
CA GLY A 143 -2.41 -12.14 1.21
C GLY A 143 -1.77 -11.26 0.15
N GLU A 144 -1.02 -11.90 -0.75
CA GLU A 144 -0.44 -11.22 -1.90
C GLU A 144 -1.50 -10.96 -2.96
N GLN A 145 -1.74 -9.68 -3.25
CA GLN A 145 -2.68 -9.25 -4.27
C GLN A 145 -1.93 -8.55 -5.40
N PRO A 146 -2.25 -8.86 -6.68
CA PRO A 146 -1.69 -8.10 -7.78
C PRO A 146 -2.20 -6.66 -7.71
N LEU A 147 -1.32 -5.69 -8.01
CA LEU A 147 -1.78 -4.31 -8.19
C LEU A 147 -2.78 -4.23 -9.35
N PRO A 148 -3.83 -3.40 -9.23
CA PRO A 148 -4.76 -3.20 -10.31
C PRO A 148 -4.06 -2.52 -11.49
N ARG A 149 -4.64 -2.68 -12.67
CA ARG A 149 -4.22 -1.96 -13.86
C ARG A 149 -4.41 -0.47 -13.63
N LEU A 150 -3.38 0.32 -13.91
CA LEU A 150 -3.48 1.76 -13.82
C LEU A 150 -3.59 2.36 -15.24
N ARG A 151 -4.37 3.42 -15.35
CA ARG A 151 -4.52 4.18 -16.59
C ARG A 151 -4.25 5.65 -16.29
N LEU A 152 -3.30 6.22 -17.01
CA LEU A 152 -3.08 7.65 -17.02
C LEU A 152 -3.79 8.22 -18.24
N GLU A 153 -4.69 9.18 -18.07
CA GLU A 153 -5.40 9.85 -19.16
C GLU A 153 -5.36 11.38 -19.03
N THR A 154 -5.59 12.07 -20.14
CA THR A 154 -5.84 13.50 -20.16
C THR A 154 -6.79 13.85 -21.28
N ARG A 155 -7.60 14.88 -21.04
CA ARG A 155 -8.53 15.47 -22.01
C ARG A 155 -8.18 16.91 -22.34
N TRP A 156 -7.07 17.41 -21.80
CA TRP A 156 -6.62 18.76 -22.03
C TRP A 156 -6.20 18.97 -23.50
N PRO A 157 -6.45 20.14 -24.10
CA PRO A 157 -7.08 21.33 -23.51
C PRO A 157 -8.60 21.40 -23.68
N LEU A 158 -9.13 20.98 -24.83
CA LEU A 158 -10.53 21.23 -25.20
C LEU A 158 -11.47 20.04 -24.98
N GLY A 159 -10.96 18.89 -24.53
CA GLY A 159 -11.77 17.69 -24.37
C GLY A 159 -12.20 17.01 -25.68
N LEU A 160 -11.65 17.41 -26.83
CA LEU A 160 -11.96 16.81 -28.14
C LEU A 160 -11.47 15.35 -28.23
N VAL A 161 -10.31 15.07 -27.65
CA VAL A 161 -9.75 13.73 -27.58
C VAL A 161 -9.36 13.39 -26.16
N ARG A 162 -9.34 12.09 -25.88
CA ARG A 162 -8.76 11.53 -24.67
C ARG A 162 -7.46 10.84 -25.06
N ALA A 163 -6.34 11.41 -24.60
CA ALA A 163 -5.06 10.72 -24.65
C ALA A 163 -4.96 9.81 -23.43
N LEU A 164 -4.52 8.56 -23.61
CA LEU A 164 -4.33 7.62 -22.51
C LEU A 164 -3.11 6.71 -22.68
N ALA A 165 -2.58 6.27 -21.55
CA ALA A 165 -1.52 5.28 -21.43
C ALA A 165 -1.89 4.26 -20.35
N TRP A 166 -1.55 3.00 -20.60
CA TRP A 166 -1.77 1.90 -19.64
C TRP A 166 -0.48 1.56 -18.92
N LEU A 167 -0.57 1.41 -17.60
CA LEU A 167 0.54 1.05 -16.74
C LEU A 167 0.23 -0.28 -16.07
N GLN A 168 1.21 -1.18 -16.10
CA GLN A 168 1.12 -2.49 -15.46
C GLN A 168 2.39 -2.69 -14.64
N SER A 169 2.22 -2.87 -13.34
CA SER A 169 3.29 -3.33 -12.45
C SER A 169 3.15 -4.83 -12.21
N ASP A 170 4.29 -5.51 -12.07
CA ASP A 170 4.37 -6.90 -11.60
C ASP A 170 4.52 -6.96 -10.07
N GLU A 171 4.63 -5.81 -9.41
CA GLU A 171 4.63 -5.72 -7.95
C GLU A 171 3.31 -6.19 -7.36
N ARG A 172 3.42 -6.79 -6.18
CA ARG A 172 2.29 -7.32 -5.41
C ARG A 172 2.15 -6.56 -4.11
N LEU A 173 0.90 -6.24 -3.78
CA LEU A 173 0.54 -5.68 -2.50
C LEU A 173 0.40 -6.82 -1.49
N LEU A 174 1.16 -6.77 -0.40
CA LEU A 174 0.97 -7.69 0.72
C LEU A 174 -0.04 -7.11 1.71
N VAL A 175 -1.18 -7.78 1.85
CA VAL A 175 -2.25 -7.37 2.77
C VAL A 175 -2.22 -8.26 4.01
N TYR A 176 -2.03 -7.66 5.17
CA TYR A 176 -2.01 -8.34 6.47
C TYR A 176 -3.41 -8.76 6.91
N PRO A 177 -3.56 -9.83 7.73
CA PRO A 177 -4.84 -10.18 8.32
C PRO A 177 -5.41 -9.02 9.13
N ARG A 178 -6.73 -8.83 9.10
CA ARG A 178 -7.39 -7.80 9.92
C ARG A 178 -7.18 -8.14 11.40
N PRO A 179 -6.61 -7.25 12.24
CA PRO A 179 -6.52 -7.53 13.67
C PRO A 179 -7.93 -7.63 14.26
N LEU A 180 -8.18 -8.68 15.05
CA LEU A 180 -9.41 -8.79 15.81
C LEU A 180 -9.27 -7.94 17.08
N GLU A 181 -10.22 -7.04 17.32
CA GLU A 181 -10.34 -6.37 18.61
C GLU A 181 -10.89 -7.42 19.60
N GLU A 182 -10.05 -7.89 20.52
CA GLU A 182 -10.51 -8.67 21.68
C GLU A 182 -10.95 -7.70 22.77
N ASP A 183 -12.15 -7.89 23.30
CA ASP A 183 -12.70 -7.05 24.39
C ASP A 183 -12.00 -7.26 25.73
N GLU A 184 -11.18 -8.30 25.90
CA GLU A 184 -10.45 -8.56 27.14
C GLU A 184 -9.21 -9.40 26.81
N PRO A 185 -8.02 -9.07 27.34
CA PRO A 185 -6.84 -9.90 27.15
C PRO A 185 -7.02 -11.20 27.94
N GLU A 186 -7.41 -12.29 27.28
CA GLU A 186 -7.57 -13.62 27.90
C GLU A 186 -6.23 -14.22 28.40
N HIS A 187 -5.13 -13.45 28.42
CA HIS A 187 -3.85 -13.85 28.99
C HIS A 187 -3.25 -12.76 29.90
N ARG A 188 -4.00 -12.36 30.95
CA ARG A 188 -3.37 -11.98 32.24
C ARG A 188 -2.96 -13.18 33.09
N HIS A 189 -3.12 -14.41 32.61
CA HIS A 189 -2.57 -15.61 33.24
C HIS A 189 -1.11 -15.85 32.85
N ALA A 190 -0.28 -14.80 32.95
CA ALA A 190 1.16 -14.92 33.13
C ALA A 190 1.73 -13.64 33.79
N GLY A 191 0.94 -12.96 34.64
CA GLY A 191 1.42 -11.71 35.26
C GLY A 191 0.43 -11.01 36.19
N ALA A 192 -0.57 -11.70 36.73
CA ALA A 192 -1.28 -11.22 37.91
C ALA A 192 -0.36 -11.35 39.13
N GLY A 193 0.55 -10.39 39.27
CA GLY A 193 1.59 -10.37 40.30
C GLY A 193 2.79 -9.50 39.91
N LEU A 194 2.55 -8.27 39.44
CA LEU A 194 3.58 -7.22 39.42
C LEU A 194 3.35 -6.23 40.57
N GLU A 195 2.85 -6.73 41.69
CA GLU A 195 3.17 -6.18 42.99
C GLU A 195 4.27 -7.04 43.59
N ALA A 196 5.32 -6.39 44.07
CA ALA A 196 6.58 -6.94 44.56
C ALA A 196 7.63 -7.28 43.47
N THR A 197 8.56 -6.34 43.29
CA THR A 197 9.97 -6.67 43.19
C THR A 197 10.33 -7.65 44.31
N ASP A 198 10.25 -8.95 44.04
CA ASP A 198 10.59 -9.97 45.01
C ASP A 198 12.04 -9.75 45.46
N PHE A 199 12.19 -9.46 46.75
CA PHE A 199 13.47 -9.28 47.38
C PHE A 199 14.23 -10.60 47.30
N ALA A 200 15.26 -10.65 46.46
CA ALA A 200 16.05 -11.85 46.20
C ALA A 200 17.09 -12.13 47.30
N GLY A 201 17.22 -11.23 48.28
CA GLY A 201 18.12 -11.36 49.41
C GLY A 201 19.07 -10.18 49.58
N LEU A 202 20.07 -10.36 50.45
CA LEU A 202 21.08 -9.37 50.77
C LEU A 202 22.42 -9.82 50.18
N ARG A 203 23.03 -8.98 49.35
CA ARG A 203 24.41 -9.19 48.90
C ARG A 203 25.35 -8.22 49.60
N ARG A 204 26.64 -8.52 49.63
CA ARG A 204 27.65 -7.58 50.14
C ARG A 204 27.63 -6.32 49.28
N ALA A 205 27.60 -5.15 49.93
CA ALA A 205 27.58 -3.87 49.24
C ALA A 205 28.91 -3.62 48.53
N GLU A 206 28.85 -3.18 47.27
CA GLU A 206 30.03 -2.85 46.47
C GLU A 206 30.13 -1.34 46.20
N PRO A 207 31.34 -0.80 45.97
CA PRO A 207 31.52 0.60 45.61
C PRO A 207 30.78 0.91 44.28
N GLY A 208 29.75 1.74 44.35
CA GLY A 208 28.87 2.08 43.21
C GLY A 208 27.38 1.80 43.45
N ASP A 209 27.03 1.09 44.53
CA ASP A 209 25.65 0.86 44.91
C ASP A 209 24.96 2.15 45.40
N SER A 210 23.75 2.40 44.88
CA SER A 210 22.95 3.56 45.27
C SER A 210 22.65 3.54 46.79
N PRO A 211 22.75 4.68 47.50
CA PRO A 211 22.47 4.76 48.93
C PRO A 211 21.06 4.27 49.33
N ALA A 212 20.10 4.35 48.41
CA ALA A 212 18.73 3.89 48.62
C ALA A 212 18.58 2.35 48.64
N ARG A 213 19.56 1.62 48.11
CA ARG A 213 19.57 0.14 48.05
C ARG A 213 20.33 -0.50 49.20
N LEU A 214 21.02 0.28 50.02
CA LEU A 214 21.77 -0.21 51.18
C LEU A 214 20.83 -0.57 52.34
N ALA A 215 21.07 -1.72 52.96
CA ALA A 215 20.31 -2.21 54.10
C ALA A 215 20.85 -1.63 55.41
N TRP A 216 20.66 -0.32 55.60
CA TRP A 216 21.16 0.43 56.77
C TRP A 216 20.77 -0.17 58.13
N LYS A 217 19.56 -0.76 58.23
CA LYS A 217 19.09 -1.43 59.46
C LYS A 217 19.92 -2.67 59.84
N GLN A 218 20.53 -3.35 58.87
CA GLN A 218 21.39 -4.50 59.14
C GLN A 218 22.81 -4.06 59.51
N TRP A 219 23.29 -2.99 58.89
CA TRP A 219 24.58 -2.38 59.20
C TRP A 219 24.67 -1.95 60.66
N SER A 220 23.62 -1.32 61.20
CA SER A 220 23.59 -0.89 62.60
C SER A 220 23.61 -2.03 63.63
N ARG A 221 23.30 -3.28 63.22
CA ARG A 221 23.28 -4.46 64.11
C ARG A 221 24.49 -5.37 63.96
N THR A 222 25.10 -5.42 62.77
CA THR A 222 26.11 -6.46 62.44
C THR A 222 27.43 -5.88 61.96
N GLY A 223 27.51 -4.56 61.72
CA GLY A 223 28.71 -3.90 61.19
C GLY A 223 29.04 -4.20 59.73
N VAL A 224 28.31 -5.13 59.09
CA VAL A 224 28.51 -5.50 57.68
C VAL A 224 27.49 -4.79 56.80
N LEU A 225 27.97 -4.03 55.82
CA LEU A 225 27.13 -3.30 54.88
C LEU A 225 26.66 -4.25 53.76
N ALA A 226 25.34 -4.45 53.69
CA ALA A 226 24.70 -5.26 52.67
C ALA A 226 23.79 -4.40 51.79
N ALA A 227 23.69 -4.74 50.50
CA ALA A 227 22.78 -4.13 49.54
C ALA A 227 21.60 -5.08 49.28
N LYS A 228 20.38 -4.52 49.20
CA LYS A 228 19.17 -5.26 48.81
C LYS A 228 19.34 -5.69 47.35
N ALA A 229 19.39 -6.99 47.10
CA ALA A 229 19.39 -7.56 45.77
C ALA A 229 17.94 -7.76 45.31
N PHE A 230 17.61 -7.23 44.14
CA PHE A 230 16.33 -7.46 43.48
C PHE A 230 16.59 -8.33 42.26
N SER A 231 15.90 -9.47 42.14
CA SER A 231 15.91 -10.25 40.91
C SER A 231 14.94 -9.63 39.91
N LEU A 232 15.39 -9.33 38.69
CA LEU A 232 14.43 -9.14 37.61
C LEU A 232 13.78 -10.50 37.32
N PRO A 233 12.45 -10.58 37.20
CA PRO A 233 11.81 -11.82 36.80
C PRO A 233 12.41 -12.29 35.47
N PRO A 234 12.60 -13.61 35.27
CA PRO A 234 13.06 -14.14 33.99
C PRO A 234 12.13 -13.62 32.90
N ARG A 235 12.69 -13.02 31.84
CA ARG A 235 11.92 -12.59 30.68
C ARG A 235 11.14 -13.81 30.17
N GLN A 236 9.83 -13.83 30.40
CA GLN A 236 8.99 -14.95 30.01
C GLN A 236 9.12 -15.16 28.51
N GLN A 237 9.38 -16.40 28.11
CA GLN A 237 9.48 -16.80 26.72
C GLN A 237 8.08 -16.84 26.10
N LEU A 238 7.66 -15.73 25.53
CA LEU A 238 6.33 -15.60 24.94
C LEU A 238 6.30 -16.22 23.53
N TRP A 239 5.44 -17.21 23.35
CA TRP A 239 5.18 -17.84 22.05
C TRP A 239 3.74 -17.61 21.61
N LEU A 240 3.57 -17.01 20.43
CA LEU A 240 2.28 -16.87 19.77
C LEU A 240 2.06 -18.10 18.89
N ASP A 241 1.20 -19.01 19.34
CA ASP A 241 0.97 -20.29 18.67
C ASP A 241 -0.38 -20.33 17.94
N TYR A 242 -0.35 -20.72 16.67
CA TYR A 242 -1.53 -20.88 15.82
C TYR A 242 -2.48 -21.97 16.29
N ASP A 243 -1.94 -23.09 16.79
CA ASP A 243 -2.77 -24.22 17.23
C ASP A 243 -3.44 -23.95 18.58
N ALA A 244 -2.89 -23.00 19.36
CA ALA A 244 -3.51 -22.52 20.58
C ALA A 244 -4.71 -21.58 20.32
N CYS A 245 -4.81 -20.98 19.13
CA CYS A 245 -5.92 -20.12 18.76
C CYS A 245 -7.15 -20.94 18.36
N ARG A 246 -8.32 -20.61 18.92
CA ARG A 246 -9.61 -21.23 18.55
C ARG A 246 -10.27 -20.50 17.39
N GLY A 247 -11.11 -21.20 16.64
CA GLY A 247 -11.87 -20.66 15.51
C GLY A 247 -11.39 -21.18 14.15
N ASP A 248 -11.96 -20.60 13.10
CA ASP A 248 -11.60 -20.83 11.70
C ASP A 248 -10.20 -20.27 11.40
N PRO A 249 -9.54 -20.76 10.33
CA PRO A 249 -8.17 -20.36 10.01
C PRO A 249 -7.95 -18.84 9.89
N GLU A 250 -8.91 -18.10 9.31
CA GLU A 250 -8.80 -16.65 9.17
C GLU A 250 -8.90 -15.95 10.53
N ARG A 251 -9.84 -16.35 11.38
CA ARG A 251 -9.95 -15.78 12.73
C ARG A 251 -8.72 -16.04 13.58
N ARG A 252 -8.10 -17.22 13.47
CA ARG A 252 -6.82 -17.51 14.15
C ARG A 252 -5.71 -16.55 13.70
N LEU A 253 -5.61 -16.27 12.40
CA LEU A 253 -4.62 -15.33 11.86
C LEU A 253 -4.92 -13.88 12.26
N SER A 254 -6.19 -13.49 12.29
CA SER A 254 -6.63 -12.19 12.80
C SER A 254 -6.30 -12.00 14.28
N LEU A 255 -6.46 -13.05 15.09
CA LEU A 255 -6.11 -13.06 16.50
C LEU A 255 -4.59 -12.96 16.70
N LEU A 256 -3.81 -13.78 15.98
CA LEU A 256 -2.35 -13.70 16.03
C LEU A 256 -1.86 -12.32 15.56
N CYS A 257 -2.48 -11.73 14.55
CA CYS A 257 -2.16 -10.37 14.09
C CYS A 257 -2.38 -9.35 15.22
N ALA A 258 -3.51 -9.42 15.93
CA ALA A 258 -3.77 -8.54 17.08
C ALA A 258 -2.72 -8.71 18.18
N ARG A 259 -2.36 -9.95 18.53
CA ARG A 259 -1.33 -10.26 19.54
C ARG A 259 0.06 -9.76 19.13
N VAL A 260 0.48 -9.96 17.88
CA VAL A 260 1.74 -9.44 17.34
C VAL A 260 1.81 -7.91 17.48
N LEU A 261 0.72 -7.20 17.16
CA LEU A 261 0.66 -5.75 17.31
C LEU A 261 0.68 -5.31 18.78
N ALA A 262 -0.01 -6.04 19.66
CA ALA A 262 -0.02 -5.74 21.10
C ALA A 262 1.37 -5.90 21.73
N HIS A 263 2.04 -7.03 21.49
CA HIS A 263 3.38 -7.28 22.02
C HIS A 263 4.46 -6.36 21.43
N HIS A 264 4.32 -5.99 20.15
CA HIS A 264 5.20 -4.96 19.59
C HIS A 264 5.04 -3.61 20.29
N ARG A 265 3.80 -3.19 20.59
CA ARG A 265 3.53 -1.94 21.34
C ARG A 265 4.06 -2.00 22.77
N ALA A 266 4.01 -3.17 23.42
CA ALA A 266 4.56 -3.40 24.75
C ALA A 266 6.11 -3.47 24.77
N GLY A 267 6.75 -3.66 23.62
CA GLY A 267 8.20 -3.85 23.52
C GLY A 267 8.66 -5.25 23.96
N ASP A 268 7.76 -6.24 23.94
CA ASP A 268 8.04 -7.60 24.38
C ASP A 268 8.87 -8.38 23.35
N ARG A 269 9.64 -9.36 23.84
CA ARG A 269 10.21 -10.42 23.00
C ARG A 269 9.19 -11.53 22.82
N TYR A 270 8.85 -11.83 21.58
CA TYR A 270 7.91 -12.91 21.25
C TYR A 270 8.38 -13.72 20.04
N GLY A 271 8.05 -15.01 20.03
CA GLY A 271 8.16 -15.90 18.88
C GLY A 271 6.79 -16.17 18.26
N LEU A 272 6.77 -16.59 17.00
CA LEU A 272 5.53 -16.94 16.28
C LEU A 272 5.64 -18.38 15.76
N ARG A 273 4.63 -19.20 16.03
CA ARG A 273 4.50 -20.57 15.53
C ARG A 273 3.27 -20.66 14.64
N LEU A 274 3.51 -20.96 13.38
CA LEU A 274 2.51 -21.30 12.38
C LEU A 274 2.79 -22.74 11.91
N PRO A 275 1.79 -23.49 11.43
CA PRO A 275 2.02 -24.79 10.82
C PRO A 275 3.07 -24.70 9.70
N GLY A 276 4.21 -25.35 9.89
CA GLY A 276 5.33 -25.35 8.94
C GLY A 276 6.23 -24.11 8.95
N VAL A 277 5.96 -23.09 9.78
CA VAL A 277 6.82 -21.89 9.90
C VAL A 277 6.97 -21.50 11.38
N THR A 278 8.20 -21.57 11.89
CA THR A 278 8.54 -21.13 13.24
C THR A 278 9.47 -19.94 13.19
N LEU A 279 9.01 -18.79 13.67
CA LEU A 279 9.82 -17.59 13.83
C LEU A 279 10.42 -17.57 15.25
N PRO A 280 11.75 -17.53 15.41
CA PRO A 280 12.37 -17.45 16.72
C PRO A 280 11.99 -16.14 17.45
N GLN A 281 12.22 -16.13 18.76
CA GLN A 281 11.92 -14.96 19.58
C GLN A 281 12.80 -13.77 19.18
N GLY A 282 12.15 -12.65 18.91
CA GLY A 282 12.80 -11.38 18.59
C GLY A 282 12.02 -10.21 19.16
N GLU A 283 12.54 -9.00 18.99
CA GLU A 283 11.89 -7.75 19.39
C GLU A 283 12.08 -6.68 18.30
N GLY A 284 11.33 -5.59 18.43
CA GLY A 284 11.48 -4.41 17.58
C GLY A 284 10.74 -4.47 16.23
N PRO A 285 10.97 -3.46 15.36
CA PRO A 285 10.22 -3.29 14.11
C PRO A 285 10.44 -4.44 13.11
N HIS A 286 11.64 -5.01 13.08
CA HIS A 286 11.95 -6.12 12.18
C HIS A 286 11.14 -7.37 12.53
N GLN A 287 11.10 -7.77 13.81
CA GLN A 287 10.31 -8.91 14.27
C GLN A 287 8.83 -8.75 13.92
N ARG A 288 8.27 -7.57 14.17
CA ARG A 288 6.89 -7.24 13.80
C ARG A 288 6.64 -7.43 12.31
N ARG A 289 7.51 -6.89 11.46
CA ARG A 289 7.34 -6.99 10.00
C ARG A 289 7.38 -8.44 9.54
N VAL A 290 8.38 -9.21 9.97
CA VAL A 290 8.52 -10.62 9.58
C VAL A 290 7.35 -11.47 10.09
N ALA A 291 6.86 -11.22 11.31
CA ALA A 291 5.68 -11.90 11.85
C ALA A 291 4.41 -11.59 11.03
N LEU A 292 4.17 -10.31 10.71
CA LEU A 292 3.02 -9.91 9.87
C LEU A 292 3.11 -10.46 8.45
N GLU A 293 4.31 -10.46 7.85
CA GLU A 293 4.56 -11.07 6.54
C GLU A 293 4.27 -12.58 6.55
N ALA A 294 4.70 -13.30 7.59
CA ALA A 294 4.43 -14.72 7.76
C ALA A 294 2.92 -14.99 7.87
N LEU A 295 2.18 -14.20 8.66
CA LEU A 295 0.73 -14.30 8.79
C LEU A 295 -0.01 -14.02 7.47
N ALA A 296 0.47 -13.04 6.68
CA ALA A 296 -0.13 -12.72 5.39
C ALA A 296 0.11 -13.80 4.33
N ARG A 297 1.30 -14.39 4.30
CA ARG A 297 1.67 -15.43 3.33
C ARG A 297 1.19 -16.84 3.70
N PHE A 298 0.95 -17.09 4.98
CA PHE A 298 0.48 -18.39 5.45
C PHE A 298 -0.85 -18.73 4.79
N SER A 299 -0.94 -19.90 4.14
CA SER A 299 -2.18 -20.45 3.63
C SER A 299 -2.50 -21.72 4.42
N PRO A 300 -3.65 -21.83 5.10
CA PRO A 300 -4.00 -23.05 5.81
C PRO A 300 -4.09 -24.18 4.78
N SER A 301 -3.34 -25.26 4.98
CA SER A 301 -3.34 -26.43 4.10
C SER A 301 -4.73 -27.09 4.12
N GLY A 302 -5.58 -26.69 3.17
CA GLY A 302 -6.93 -27.22 2.96
C GLY A 302 -7.47 -27.03 1.53
N ASP A 303 -6.69 -26.50 0.58
CA ASP A 303 -7.12 -26.25 -0.81
C ASP A 303 -6.17 -26.85 -1.85
N ARG A 304 -5.76 -28.13 -1.64
CA ARG A 304 -5.06 -28.95 -2.63
C ARG A 304 -5.97 -30.03 -3.25
N GLY A 305 -7.26 -29.76 -3.42
CA GLY A 305 -8.19 -30.77 -3.94
C GLY A 305 -9.47 -30.21 -4.55
N ALA A 306 -9.37 -29.47 -5.66
CA ALA A 306 -10.48 -29.29 -6.62
C ALA A 306 -9.95 -28.81 -8.00
N GLU A 307 -8.89 -29.41 -8.51
CA GLU A 307 -8.61 -29.42 -9.96
C GLU A 307 -8.30 -30.87 -10.35
N SER A 308 -9.34 -31.63 -10.66
CA SER A 308 -9.32 -32.83 -11.52
C SER A 308 -10.49 -32.73 -12.48
#